data_AF-A0A5F2HUJ9-F1
#
_entry.id   AF-A0A5F2HUJ9-F1
#
_cell.length_a   1.000
_cell.length_b   1.000
_cell.length_c   1.000
_cell.angle_alpha   90.00
_cell.angle_beta   90.00
_cell.angle_gamma   90.00
#
_symmetry.space_group_name_H-M   'P 1'
#
loop_
_entity.id
_entity.type
_entity.pdbx_description
1 polymer ?
#
loop_
_entity_poly.entity_id
_entity_poly.type
_entity_poly.pdbx_seq_one_letter_code
_entity_poly.pdbx_strand_id
1 'polypeptide(L)'
;VGTVDEARLGRLLQHPYLTAPYPKSLDRFDFTAAMAEGLGVEDGAATLTAFTTSAVGKALDLLPRRPKRLAVSGGGRHNPTMMAMLGRRAGVE
;
A
#
# COMPACT_ATOMS: atom_id res chain seq x y z
N VAL A 1 17.81 -0.80 7.74
CA VAL A 1 16.37 -0.43 7.82
C VAL A 1 16.18 0.77 6.92
N GLY A 2 15.25 0.72 5.97
CA GLY A 2 15.01 1.83 5.04
C GLY A 2 14.02 2.86 5.57
N THR A 3 14.01 4.02 4.95
CA THR A 3 13.12 5.14 5.22
C THR A 3 12.12 5.29 4.08
N VAL A 4 10.85 5.55 4.43
CA VAL A 4 9.81 5.83 3.43
C VAL A 4 9.98 7.23 2.87
N ASP A 5 10.02 7.37 1.55
CA ASP A 5 9.87 8.66 0.87
C ASP A 5 8.39 9.08 0.92
N GLU A 6 7.98 9.76 1.99
CA GLU A 6 6.59 10.17 2.23
C GLU A 6 6.07 11.14 1.16
N ALA A 7 6.94 12.00 0.61
CA ALA A 7 6.55 12.93 -0.44
C ALA A 7 6.21 12.17 -1.74
N ARG A 8 7.01 11.19 -2.10
CA ARG A 8 6.74 10.30 -3.23
C ARG A 8 5.53 9.41 -2.97
N LEU A 9 5.40 8.84 -1.78
CA LEU A 9 4.24 8.05 -1.38
C LEU A 9 2.95 8.87 -1.58
N GLY A 10 2.94 10.12 -1.13
CA GLY A 10 1.81 11.03 -1.29
C GLY A 10 1.41 11.25 -2.76
N ARG A 11 2.38 11.30 -3.69
CA ARG A 11 2.10 11.37 -5.13
C ARG A 11 1.56 10.06 -5.68
N LEU A 12 2.18 8.93 -5.33
CA LEU A 12 1.75 7.60 -5.78
C LEU A 12 0.31 7.28 -5.35
N LEU A 13 -0.09 7.71 -4.14
CA LEU A 13 -1.44 7.50 -3.62
C LEU A 13 -2.53 8.35 -4.28
N GLN A 14 -2.17 9.23 -5.21
CA GLN A 14 -3.11 9.98 -6.07
C GLN A 14 -3.49 9.20 -7.34
N HIS A 15 -2.95 8.00 -7.55
CA HIS A 15 -3.24 7.21 -8.74
C HIS A 15 -4.76 6.95 -8.90
N PRO A 16 -5.37 7.20 -10.07
CA PRO A 16 -6.84 7.13 -10.26
C PRO A 16 -7.47 5.79 -9.89
N TYR A 17 -6.72 4.68 -10.08
CA TYR A 17 -7.18 3.35 -9.67
C TYR A 17 -7.57 3.31 -8.18
N LEU A 18 -6.84 4.00 -7.31
CA LEU A 18 -7.05 3.91 -5.85
C LEU A 18 -8.36 4.55 -5.41
N THR A 19 -8.95 5.44 -6.21
CA THR A 19 -10.23 6.11 -5.93
C THR A 19 -11.38 5.65 -6.84
N ALA A 20 -11.11 4.86 -7.87
CA ALA A 20 -12.15 4.31 -8.75
C ALA A 20 -13.18 3.45 -7.97
N PRO A 21 -14.48 3.48 -8.34
CA PRO A 21 -15.49 2.65 -7.71
C PRO A 21 -15.27 1.15 -7.98
N TYR A 22 -15.86 0.29 -7.15
CA TYR A 22 -15.94 -1.15 -7.41
C TYR A 22 -17.07 -1.47 -8.41
N PRO A 23 -16.97 -2.55 -9.20
CA PRO A 23 -15.88 -3.53 -9.27
C PRO A 23 -14.68 -3.02 -10.09
N LYS A 24 -13.47 -3.39 -9.67
CA LYS A 24 -12.20 -3.07 -10.36
C LYS A 24 -11.14 -4.14 -10.08
N SER A 25 -10.20 -4.32 -10.99
CA SER A 25 -9.05 -5.21 -10.87
C SER A 25 -7.80 -4.57 -11.47
N LEU A 26 -6.62 -5.15 -11.20
CA LEU A 26 -5.33 -4.72 -11.74
C LEU A 26 -4.66 -5.87 -12.48
N ASP A 27 -3.74 -5.53 -13.36
CA ASP A 27 -2.75 -6.41 -13.96
C ASP A 27 -1.35 -6.16 -13.36
N ARG A 28 -0.40 -7.05 -13.65
CA ARG A 28 0.99 -6.99 -13.17
C ARG A 28 1.76 -5.73 -13.59
N PHE A 29 1.29 -5.00 -14.60
CA PHE A 29 1.98 -3.83 -15.14
C PHE A 29 1.43 -2.48 -14.65
N ASP A 30 0.35 -2.47 -13.85
CA ASP A 30 -0.26 -1.22 -13.39
C ASP A 30 0.58 -0.48 -12.34
N PHE A 31 1.42 -1.21 -11.59
CA PHE A 31 2.35 -0.64 -10.61
C PHE A 31 3.74 -1.23 -10.84
N THR A 32 4.65 -0.42 -11.37
CA THR A 32 5.98 -0.88 -11.81
C THR A 32 7.08 -0.47 -10.83
N ALA A 33 8.27 -1.05 -11.02
CA ALA A 33 9.46 -0.70 -10.25
C ALA A 33 9.86 0.79 -10.37
N ALA A 34 9.37 1.52 -11.38
CA ALA A 34 9.61 2.95 -11.55
C ALA A 34 9.16 3.78 -10.32
N MET A 35 8.21 3.26 -9.55
CA MET A 35 7.77 3.88 -8.28
C MET A 35 8.92 4.03 -7.26
N ALA A 36 9.95 3.20 -7.34
CA ALA A 36 11.13 3.26 -6.47
C ALA A 36 12.39 3.79 -7.18
N GLU A 37 12.28 4.28 -8.42
CA GLU A 37 13.44 4.71 -9.20
C GLU A 37 14.21 5.85 -8.50
N GLY A 38 15.53 5.73 -8.48
CA GLY A 38 16.43 6.65 -7.79
C GLY A 38 16.50 6.50 -6.26
N LEU A 39 15.75 5.56 -5.66
CA LEU A 39 15.91 5.22 -4.24
C LEU A 39 16.94 4.10 -4.06
N GLY A 40 17.63 4.09 -2.91
CA GLY A 40 18.39 2.94 -2.46
C GLY A 40 17.49 1.73 -2.23
N VAL A 41 18.07 0.52 -2.18
CA VAL A 41 17.30 -0.74 -2.06
C VAL A 41 16.41 -0.73 -0.82
N GLU A 42 16.95 -0.27 0.31
CA GLU A 42 16.27 -0.22 1.59
C GLU A 42 15.10 0.77 1.57
N ASP A 43 15.32 1.98 1.06
CA ASP A 43 14.32 3.05 0.99
C ASP A 43 13.25 2.76 -0.06
N GLY A 44 13.65 2.16 -1.19
CA GLY A 44 12.75 1.66 -2.21
C GLY A 44 11.82 0.57 -1.65
N ALA A 45 12.37 -0.43 -0.96
CA ALA A 45 11.59 -1.47 -0.32
C ALA A 45 10.63 -0.90 0.76
N ALA A 46 11.10 0.04 1.57
CA ALA A 46 10.26 0.73 2.56
C ALA A 46 9.12 1.51 1.90
N THR A 47 9.41 2.26 0.84
CA THR A 47 8.43 3.09 0.12
C THR A 47 7.39 2.24 -0.60
N LEU A 48 7.79 1.15 -1.28
CA LEU A 48 6.85 0.24 -1.94
C LEU A 48 5.98 -0.54 -0.93
N THR A 49 6.54 -0.91 0.22
CA THR A 49 5.76 -1.51 1.32
C THR A 49 4.74 -0.52 1.89
N ALA A 50 5.16 0.73 2.09
CA ALA A 50 4.28 1.81 2.54
C ALA A 50 3.15 2.10 1.54
N PHE A 51 3.44 2.09 0.24
CA PHE A 51 2.44 2.20 -0.81
C PHE A 51 1.42 1.07 -0.75
N THR A 52 1.89 -0.18 -0.71
CA THR A 52 1.03 -1.37 -0.67
C THR A 52 0.04 -1.32 0.50
N THR A 53 0.55 -1.03 1.70
CA THR A 53 -0.27 -0.98 2.92
C THR A 53 -1.21 0.23 2.97
N SER A 54 -0.80 1.38 2.43
CA SER A 54 -1.67 2.55 2.29
C SER A 54 -2.77 2.35 1.23
N ALA A 55 -2.47 1.63 0.15
CA ALA A 55 -3.44 1.29 -0.89
C ALA A 55 -4.56 0.39 -0.35
N VAL A 56 -4.25 -0.54 0.58
CA VAL A 56 -5.27 -1.28 1.33
C VAL A 56 -6.16 -0.31 2.11
N GLY A 57 -5.56 0.65 2.83
CA GLY A 57 -6.30 1.70 3.55
C GLY A 57 -7.27 2.49 2.66
N LYS A 58 -6.81 2.91 1.48
CA LYS A 58 -7.63 3.58 0.44
C LYS A 58 -8.79 2.71 -0.02
N ALA A 59 -8.56 1.41 -0.25
CA ALA A 59 -9.62 0.50 -0.65
C ALA A 59 -10.68 0.33 0.45
N LEU A 60 -10.26 0.25 1.71
CA LEU A 60 -11.16 0.18 2.86
C LEU A 60 -12.02 1.45 3.01
N ASP A 61 -11.52 2.63 2.60
CA ASP A 61 -12.26 3.90 2.61
C ASP A 61 -13.40 3.94 1.58
N LEU A 62 -13.34 3.11 0.53
CA LEU A 62 -14.38 3.03 -0.49
C LEU A 62 -15.56 2.15 -0.07
N LEU A 63 -15.45 1.40 1.03
CA LEU A 63 -16.51 0.53 1.51
C LEU A 63 -17.63 1.36 2.16
N PRO A 64 -18.92 1.00 1.98
CA PRO A 64 -20.04 1.70 2.63
C PRO A 64 -19.90 1.81 4.16
N ARG A 65 -19.22 0.82 4.76
CA ARG A 65 -18.82 0.84 6.16
C ARG A 65 -17.38 0.34 6.27
N ARG A 66 -16.50 1.19 6.79
CA ARG A 66 -15.09 0.83 7.03
C ARG A 66 -14.99 -0.28 8.10
N PRO A 67 -14.31 -1.40 7.83
CA PRO A 67 -14.08 -2.45 8.83
C PRO A 67 -13.02 -2.02 9.84
N LYS A 68 -13.03 -2.67 11.01
CA LYS A 68 -12.04 -2.45 12.08
C LYS A 68 -10.96 -3.53 12.14
N ARG A 69 -11.23 -4.71 11.57
CA ARG A 69 -10.34 -5.88 11.59
C ARG A 69 -10.05 -6.36 10.17
N LEU A 70 -8.80 -6.71 9.90
CA LEU A 70 -8.36 -7.20 8.60
C LEU A 70 -7.74 -8.60 8.72
N ALA A 71 -8.40 -9.61 8.16
CA ALA A 71 -7.82 -10.95 8.04
C ALA A 71 -6.86 -11.01 6.83
N VAL A 72 -5.57 -11.24 7.07
CA VAL A 72 -4.53 -11.23 6.02
C VAL A 72 -4.14 -12.65 5.61
N SER A 73 -4.08 -12.90 4.31
CA SER A 73 -3.66 -14.17 3.72
C SER A 73 -2.59 -13.95 2.64
N GLY A 74 -2.12 -15.04 2.00
CA GLY A 74 -1.07 -14.98 0.98
C GLY A 74 0.35 -14.75 1.54
N GLY A 75 1.33 -14.59 0.65
CA GLY A 75 2.75 -14.48 1.03
C GLY A 75 3.06 -13.24 1.88
N GLY A 76 2.38 -12.11 1.64
CA GLY A 76 2.63 -10.84 2.33
C GLY A 76 2.49 -10.89 3.85
N ARG A 77 1.63 -11.78 4.38
CA ARG A 77 1.44 -11.95 5.84
C ARG A 77 2.70 -12.41 6.58
N HIS A 78 3.68 -13.00 5.87
CA HIS A 78 4.96 -13.40 6.45
C HIS A 78 5.94 -12.23 6.61
N ASN A 79 5.63 -11.06 6.06
CA ASN A 79 6.48 -9.87 6.18
C ASN A 79 6.06 -9.07 7.44
N PRO A 80 6.86 -9.11 8.53
CA PRO A 80 6.49 -8.43 9.78
C PRO A 80 6.42 -6.91 9.63
N THR A 81 7.27 -6.31 8.78
CA THR A 81 7.23 -4.87 8.48
C THR A 81 5.92 -4.49 7.78
N MET A 82 5.48 -5.30 6.82
CA MET A 82 4.21 -5.08 6.12
C MET A 82 3.01 -5.23 7.08
N MET A 83 3.02 -6.23 7.96
CA MET A 83 1.96 -6.41 8.96
C MET A 83 1.87 -5.23 9.94
N ALA A 84 3.00 -4.74 10.45
CA ALA A 84 3.03 -3.55 11.30
C ALA A 84 2.57 -2.29 10.55
N MET A 85 2.96 -2.14 9.28
CA MET A 85 2.52 -1.02 8.45
C MET A 85 1.03 -1.10 8.08
N LEU A 86 0.44 -2.29 7.90
CA LEU A 86 -0.99 -2.45 7.67
C LEU A 86 -1.78 -1.86 8.84
N GLY A 87 -1.45 -2.21 10.07
CA GLY A 87 -2.17 -1.67 11.24
C GLY A 87 -2.12 -0.14 11.29
N ARG A 88 -0.94 0.44 11.03
CA ARG A 88 -0.74 1.91 11.06
C ARG A 88 -1.37 2.65 9.88
N ARG A 89 -1.16 2.15 8.65
CA ARG A 89 -1.51 2.86 7.40
C ARG A 89 -2.91 2.53 6.91
N ALA A 90 -3.41 1.33 7.19
CA ALA A 90 -4.80 0.96 6.95
C ALA A 90 -5.70 1.19 8.18
N GLY A 91 -5.17 1.56 9.35
CA GLY A 91 -5.99 1.95 10.50
C GLY A 91 -6.96 0.84 10.95
N VAL A 92 -6.45 -0.38 11.02
CA VAL A 92 -7.19 -1.60 11.37
C VAL A 92 -6.37 -2.45 12.34
N GLU A 93 -7.06 -3.33 13.07
CA GLU A 93 -6.47 -4.45 13.81
C GLU A 93 -6.21 -5.65 12.89
#